data_AF-A0A2S1R9Z4-F1
#
_entry.id   AF-A0A2S1R9Z4-F1
#
_cell.length_a   1.000
_cell.length_b   1.000
_cell.length_c   1.000
_cell.angle_alpha   90.00
_cell.angle_beta   90.00
_cell.angle_gamma   90.00
#
_symmetry.space_group_name_H-M   'P 1'
#
loop_
_entity.id
_entity.type
_entity.pdbx_description
1 polymer ?
#
loop_
_entity_poly.entity_id
_entity_poly.type
_entity_poly.pdbx_seq_one_letter_code
_entity_poly.pdbx_strand_id
1 'polypeptide(L)'
;MATPDGPDLAARARDLLEDAHVAEAAVDTAAATLFRLGGDVARAGTRREAARSGARVAAERDRVSGLLDELAVLSAAADRLDAELGGPAGGDAVVGGAPRGEAPGGGVPRDEAAGGEAPGGGAPRHEARALLESVRRVLEAAGERGRECVWIGELARDRVHDFAEFDLLYTRASRHLDRSDPDAASADLARLITLERALVSTEVAAMLDELRFRLLTERD
;
A
#
# COMPACT_ATOMS: atom_id res chain seq x y z
N MET A 1 -22.59 -20.20 -23.62
CA MET A 1 -21.58 -20.08 -22.55
C MET A 1 -22.12 -20.82 -21.34
N ALA A 2 -21.44 -21.86 -20.87
CA ALA A 2 -21.83 -22.55 -19.64
C ALA A 2 -21.59 -21.61 -18.44
N THR A 3 -22.55 -21.52 -17.53
CA THR A 3 -22.38 -20.83 -16.25
C THR A 3 -21.41 -21.63 -15.38
N PRO A 4 -20.40 -21.00 -14.75
CA PRO A 4 -19.47 -21.71 -13.87
C PRO A 4 -20.22 -22.33 -12.69
N ASP A 5 -19.91 -23.59 -12.40
CA ASP A 5 -20.55 -24.34 -11.31
C ASP A 5 -19.99 -23.92 -9.94
N GLY A 6 -20.80 -24.06 -8.89
CA GLY A 6 -20.42 -23.66 -7.52
C GLY A 6 -19.07 -24.17 -7.00
N PRO A 7 -18.67 -25.44 -7.26
CA PRO A 7 -17.36 -25.96 -6.85
C PRO A 7 -16.17 -25.28 -7.53
N ASP A 8 -16.33 -24.82 -8.78
CA ASP A 8 -15.30 -24.09 -9.53
C ASP A 8 -15.10 -22.69 -8.94
N LEU A 9 -16.19 -22.02 -8.57
CA LEU A 9 -16.13 -20.70 -7.90
C LEU A 9 -15.46 -20.79 -6.52
N ALA A 10 -15.74 -21.85 -5.75
CA ALA A 10 -15.08 -22.07 -4.46
C ALA A 10 -13.58 -22.37 -4.61
N ALA A 11 -13.18 -23.13 -5.62
CA ALA A 11 -11.76 -23.37 -5.92
C ALA A 11 -11.03 -22.07 -6.27
N ARG A 12 -11.59 -21.28 -7.20
CA ARG A 12 -11.03 -19.98 -7.59
C ARG A 12 -10.93 -19.01 -6.40
N ALA A 13 -11.89 -19.03 -5.48
CA ALA A 13 -11.86 -18.21 -4.27
C ALA A 13 -10.76 -18.65 -3.28
N ARG A 14 -10.45 -19.96 -3.21
CA ARG A 14 -9.32 -20.47 -2.41
C ARG A 14 -7.99 -20.08 -3.02
N ASP A 15 -7.83 -20.23 -4.32
CA ASP A 15 -6.61 -19.84 -5.05
C ASP A 15 -6.34 -18.34 -4.83
N LEU A 16 -7.38 -17.50 -4.94
CA LEU A 16 -7.24 -16.06 -4.70
C LEU A 16 -6.88 -15.71 -3.24
N LEU A 17 -7.34 -16.51 -2.28
CA LEU A 17 -6.97 -16.34 -0.87
C LEU A 17 -5.50 -16.73 -0.63
N GLU A 18 -5.02 -17.78 -1.29
CA GLU A 18 -3.59 -18.14 -1.26
C GLU A 18 -2.73 -17.02 -1.86
N ASP A 19 -3.11 -16.51 -3.04
CA ASP A 19 -2.44 -15.37 -3.69
C ASP A 19 -2.43 -14.12 -2.79
N ALA A 20 -3.55 -13.82 -2.13
CA ALA A 20 -3.65 -12.69 -1.20
C ALA A 20 -2.70 -12.84 0.00
N HIS A 21 -2.57 -14.03 0.57
CA HIS A 21 -1.62 -14.28 1.66
C HIS A 21 -0.16 -14.23 1.22
N VAL A 22 0.15 -14.67 0.00
CA VAL A 22 1.50 -14.51 -0.57
C VAL A 22 1.84 -13.04 -0.73
N ALA A 23 0.91 -12.24 -1.26
CA ALA A 23 1.08 -10.80 -1.41
C ALA A 23 1.23 -10.08 -0.05
N GLU A 24 0.42 -10.45 0.94
CA GLU A 24 0.52 -9.95 2.32
C GLU A 24 1.91 -10.22 2.92
N ALA A 25 2.40 -11.46 2.84
CA ALA A 25 3.72 -11.82 3.35
C ALA A 25 4.86 -11.07 2.64
N ALA A 26 4.71 -10.81 1.34
CA ALA A 26 5.65 -10.00 0.58
C ALA A 26 5.65 -8.54 1.04
N VAL A 27 4.47 -7.95 1.28
CA VAL A 27 4.32 -6.60 1.84
C VAL A 27 4.93 -6.53 3.23
N ASP A 28 4.71 -7.52 4.10
CA ASP A 28 5.29 -7.54 5.45
C ASP A 28 6.81 -7.59 5.45
N THR A 29 7.38 -8.39 4.55
CA THR A 29 8.82 -8.48 4.37
C THR A 29 9.42 -7.16 3.87
N ALA A 30 8.75 -6.53 2.90
CA ALA A 30 9.17 -5.25 2.35
C ALA A 30 9.04 -4.13 3.39
N ALA A 31 7.93 -4.12 4.14
CA ALA A 31 7.67 -3.20 5.24
C ALA A 31 8.78 -3.29 6.30
N ALA A 32 9.06 -4.48 6.82
CA ALA A 32 10.11 -4.68 7.83
C ALA A 32 11.50 -4.22 7.33
N THR A 33 11.77 -4.36 6.03
CA THR A 33 13.00 -3.87 5.41
C THR A 33 13.02 -2.35 5.34
N LEU A 34 11.93 -1.73 4.90
CA LEU A 34 11.81 -0.29 4.76
C LEU A 34 11.83 0.43 6.12
N PHE A 35 11.17 -0.09 7.14
CA PHE A 35 11.23 0.43 8.50
C PHE A 35 12.68 0.45 9.04
N ARG A 36 13.43 -0.64 8.80
CA ARG A 36 14.84 -0.71 9.21
C ARG A 36 15.69 0.33 8.49
N LEU A 37 15.58 0.40 7.17
CA LEU A 37 16.32 1.36 6.34
C LEU A 37 15.93 2.81 6.66
N GLY A 38 14.65 3.09 6.86
CA GLY A 38 14.15 4.40 7.29
C GLY A 38 14.69 4.79 8.65
N GLY A 39 14.77 3.85 9.60
CA GLY A 39 15.44 4.05 10.88
C GLY A 39 16.93 4.35 10.75
N ASP A 40 17.63 3.70 9.80
CA ASP A 40 19.05 3.99 9.53
C ASP A 40 19.24 5.40 8.94
N VAL A 41 18.35 5.83 8.04
CA VAL A 41 18.35 7.21 7.51
C VAL A 41 18.02 8.22 8.61
N ALA A 42 17.07 7.92 9.50
CA ALA A 42 16.69 8.78 10.62
C ALA A 42 17.87 8.98 11.59
N ARG A 43 18.68 7.94 11.82
CA ARG A 43 19.86 8.00 12.71
C ARG A 43 21.13 8.51 12.02
N ALA A 44 21.11 8.73 10.70
CA ALA A 44 22.28 9.23 9.98
C ALA A 44 22.70 10.61 10.54
N GLY A 45 23.99 10.74 10.83
CA GLY A 45 24.59 12.01 11.25
C GLY A 45 25.12 12.82 10.05
N THR A 46 25.47 12.12 8.97
CA THR A 46 26.06 12.70 7.75
C THR A 46 25.24 12.43 6.50
N ARG A 47 25.45 13.26 5.46
CA ARG A 47 24.97 12.98 4.11
C ARG A 47 25.41 11.62 3.58
N ARG A 48 26.66 11.21 3.82
CA ARG A 48 27.20 9.94 3.30
C ARG A 48 26.51 8.73 3.92
N GLU A 49 26.18 8.81 5.21
CA GLU A 49 25.37 7.79 5.89
C GLU A 49 23.94 7.78 5.36
N ALA A 50 23.30 8.95 5.30
CA ALA A 50 21.93 9.08 4.81
C ALA A 50 21.80 8.56 3.37
N ALA A 51 22.71 8.94 2.47
CA ALA A 51 22.69 8.55 1.06
C ALA A 51 22.88 7.04 0.83
N ARG A 52 23.71 6.37 1.65
CA ARG A 52 23.91 4.90 1.55
C ARG A 52 22.63 4.13 1.80
N SER A 53 21.87 4.54 2.82
CA SER A 53 20.58 3.92 3.14
C SER A 53 19.46 4.45 2.26
N GLY A 54 19.50 5.73 1.86
CA GLY A 54 18.50 6.39 1.03
C GLY A 54 18.30 5.74 -0.34
N ALA A 55 19.37 5.32 -1.02
CA ALA A 55 19.24 4.59 -2.29
C ALA A 55 18.51 3.25 -2.11
N ARG A 56 18.74 2.55 -0.99
CA ARG A 56 18.05 1.30 -0.66
C ARG A 56 16.60 1.55 -0.26
N VAL A 57 16.33 2.62 0.50
CA VAL A 57 14.97 3.06 0.82
C VAL A 57 14.18 3.31 -0.47
N ALA A 58 14.77 4.02 -1.43
CA ALA A 58 14.09 4.31 -2.70
C ALA A 58 13.72 3.03 -3.46
N ALA A 59 14.67 2.09 -3.58
CA ALA A 59 14.43 0.81 -4.23
C ALA A 59 13.36 -0.03 -3.51
N GLU A 60 13.40 -0.07 -2.18
CA GLU A 60 12.43 -0.84 -1.41
C GLU A 60 11.04 -0.19 -1.44
N ARG A 61 10.96 1.15 -1.45
CA ARG A 61 9.71 1.88 -1.66
C ARG A 61 9.10 1.55 -3.01
N ASP A 62 9.90 1.57 -4.09
CA ASP A 62 9.41 1.24 -5.44
C ASP A 62 8.91 -0.21 -5.50
N ARG A 63 9.55 -1.13 -4.78
CA ARG A 63 9.06 -2.50 -4.61
C ARG A 63 7.71 -2.54 -3.88
N VAL A 64 7.55 -1.81 -2.78
CA VAL A 64 6.26 -1.72 -2.07
C VAL A 64 5.17 -1.13 -2.97
N SER A 65 5.48 -0.12 -3.77
CA SER A 65 4.54 0.43 -4.74
C SER A 65 4.09 -0.63 -5.76
N GLY A 66 5.01 -1.45 -6.28
CA GLY A 66 4.64 -2.57 -7.16
C GLY A 66 3.75 -3.61 -6.47
N LEU A 67 4.02 -3.93 -5.20
CA LEU A 67 3.16 -4.83 -4.42
C LEU A 67 1.75 -4.24 -4.20
N LEU A 68 1.63 -2.93 -3.99
CA LEU A 68 0.33 -2.27 -3.90
C LEU A 68 -0.46 -2.37 -5.21
N ASP A 69 0.22 -2.26 -6.35
CA ASP A 69 -0.39 -2.47 -7.67
C ASP A 69 -0.87 -3.93 -7.83
N GLU A 70 -0.09 -4.91 -7.37
CA GLU A 70 -0.49 -6.32 -7.34
C GLU A 70 -1.73 -6.56 -6.46
N LEU A 71 -1.77 -5.97 -5.25
CA LEU A 71 -2.96 -6.04 -4.39
C LEU A 71 -4.21 -5.44 -5.06
N ALA A 72 -4.06 -4.35 -5.83
CA ALA A 72 -5.15 -3.76 -6.58
C ALA A 72 -5.68 -4.71 -7.68
N VAL A 73 -4.79 -5.45 -8.35
CA VAL A 73 -5.16 -6.49 -9.33
C VAL A 73 -5.92 -7.64 -8.65
N LEU A 74 -5.45 -8.11 -7.49
CA LEU A 74 -6.12 -9.16 -6.72
C LEU A 74 -7.50 -8.70 -6.23
N SER A 75 -7.62 -7.45 -5.79
CA SER A 75 -8.91 -6.85 -5.40
C SER A 75 -9.90 -6.84 -6.57
N ALA A 76 -9.46 -6.41 -7.76
CA ALA A 76 -10.28 -6.45 -8.96
C ALA A 76 -10.64 -7.88 -9.41
N ALA A 77 -9.79 -8.88 -9.11
CA ALA A 77 -10.13 -10.28 -9.32
C ALA A 77 -11.19 -10.77 -8.34
N ALA A 78 -11.10 -10.38 -7.06
CA ALA A 78 -12.10 -10.68 -6.03
C ALA A 78 -13.47 -10.10 -6.41
N ASP A 79 -13.52 -8.84 -6.85
CA ASP A 79 -14.77 -8.18 -7.23
C ASP A 79 -15.43 -8.82 -8.46
N ARG A 80 -14.62 -9.28 -9.43
CA ARG A 80 -15.13 -10.03 -10.58
C ARG A 80 -15.73 -11.36 -10.14
N LEU A 81 -15.06 -12.10 -9.24
CA LEU A 81 -15.58 -13.36 -8.74
C LEU A 81 -16.85 -13.18 -7.88
N ASP A 82 -16.92 -12.10 -7.10
CA ASP A 82 -18.11 -11.72 -6.34
C ASP A 82 -19.31 -11.42 -7.27
N ALA A 83 -19.06 -10.71 -8.38
CA ALA A 83 -20.09 -10.46 -9.40
C ALA A 83 -20.58 -11.76 -10.07
N GLU A 84 -19.68 -12.72 -10.35
CA GLU A 84 -20.05 -14.04 -10.85
C GLU A 84 -20.90 -14.83 -9.84
N LEU A 85 -20.63 -14.69 -8.54
CA LEU A 85 -21.44 -15.28 -7.46
C LEU A 85 -22.79 -14.60 -7.24
N GLY A 86 -22.95 -13.34 -7.69
CA GLY A 86 -24.19 -12.57 -7.67
C GLY A 86 -25.09 -12.78 -8.88
N GLY A 87 -24.57 -13.40 -9.96
CA GLY A 87 -25.34 -13.70 -11.17
C GLY A 87 -26.48 -14.70 -10.92
N PRO A 88 -27.56 -14.65 -11.72
CA PRO A 88 -28.69 -15.58 -11.58
C PRO A 88 -28.18 -17.01 -11.78
N ALA A 89 -28.27 -17.80 -10.72
CA ALA A 89 -27.99 -19.22 -10.75
C ALA A 89 -28.91 -19.88 -11.80
N GLY A 90 -28.33 -20.49 -12.84
CA GLY A 90 -28.92 -21.53 -13.69
C GLY A 90 -30.38 -21.32 -14.12
N GLY A 91 -30.57 -20.96 -15.40
CA GLY A 91 -31.88 -20.72 -15.99
C GLY A 91 -32.95 -21.74 -15.62
N ASP A 92 -33.98 -21.25 -14.92
CA ASP A 92 -35.26 -21.92 -14.86
C ASP A 92 -35.85 -21.83 -16.26
N ALA A 93 -35.74 -22.95 -16.98
CA ALA A 93 -36.35 -23.11 -18.27
C ALA A 93 -37.86 -22.99 -18.06
N VAL A 94 -38.43 -21.85 -18.42
CA VAL A 94 -39.87 -21.68 -18.62
C VAL A 94 -40.25 -22.51 -19.84
N VAL A 95 -40.34 -23.83 -19.64
CA VAL A 95 -40.98 -24.77 -20.56
C VAL A 95 -42.37 -24.99 -20.03
N GLY A 96 -43.36 -24.42 -20.72
CA GLY A 96 -44.77 -24.63 -20.39
C GLY A 96 -45.66 -23.76 -21.24
N GLY A 97 -45.97 -24.25 -22.44
CA GLY A 97 -46.85 -23.57 -23.39
C GLY A 97 -48.27 -23.33 -22.87
N ALA A 98 -48.91 -22.35 -23.49
CA ALA A 98 -50.30 -21.93 -23.34
C ALA A 98 -51.32 -23.03 -23.78
N PRO A 99 -52.62 -22.72 -23.91
CA PRO A 99 -53.61 -22.26 -22.92
C PRO A 99 -54.85 -23.20 -22.90
N ARG A 100 -55.75 -23.13 -21.90
CA ARG A 100 -57.21 -23.43 -22.05
C ARG A 100 -58.00 -23.43 -20.72
N GLY A 101 -59.18 -22.80 -20.76
CA GLY A 101 -60.43 -23.44 -20.33
C GLY A 101 -60.93 -23.16 -18.91
N GLU A 102 -62.08 -22.50 -18.84
CA GLU A 102 -62.91 -22.29 -17.65
C GLU A 102 -63.49 -23.59 -17.04
N ALA A 103 -63.63 -23.62 -15.71
CA ALA A 103 -64.84 -23.97 -14.93
C ALA A 103 -64.56 -24.80 -13.63
N PRO A 104 -65.41 -24.70 -12.58
CA PRO A 104 -65.05 -24.92 -11.18
C PRO A 104 -65.53 -26.29 -10.61
N GLY A 105 -64.85 -26.81 -9.59
CA GLY A 105 -65.31 -28.00 -8.87
C GLY A 105 -64.48 -28.30 -7.61
N GLY A 106 -65.17 -28.56 -6.49
CA GLY A 106 -64.59 -28.65 -5.15
C GLY A 106 -63.75 -29.90 -4.84
N GLY A 107 -63.07 -29.86 -3.68
CA GLY A 107 -62.50 -31.03 -3.02
C GLY A 107 -61.11 -30.79 -2.42
N VAL A 108 -61.04 -30.70 -1.09
CA VAL A 108 -59.82 -30.91 -0.26
C VAL A 108 -60.05 -32.22 0.52
N PRO A 109 -59.05 -32.93 1.10
CA PRO A 109 -57.62 -32.63 1.13
C PRO A 109 -56.66 -33.83 0.95
N ARG A 110 -55.36 -33.50 0.98
CA ARG A 110 -54.22 -34.29 1.49
C ARG A 110 -53.43 -35.14 0.48
N ASP A 111 -52.23 -34.67 0.15
CA ASP A 111 -51.01 -35.46 0.26
C ASP A 111 -49.82 -34.51 0.38
N GLU A 112 -49.29 -34.37 1.61
CA GLU A 112 -47.95 -33.83 1.84
C GLU A 112 -46.96 -34.93 1.45
N ALA A 113 -46.68 -35.02 0.15
CA ALA A 113 -45.56 -35.79 -0.35
C ALA A 113 -44.31 -34.91 -0.35
N ALA A 114 -43.36 -35.33 0.48
CA ALA A 114 -41.98 -34.87 0.50
C ALA A 114 -41.33 -34.87 -0.89
N GLY A 115 -40.34 -34.00 -1.06
CA GLY A 115 -39.34 -34.15 -2.12
C GLY A 115 -39.12 -32.89 -2.93
N GLY A 116 -38.31 -31.97 -2.40
CA GLY A 116 -37.90 -30.79 -3.14
C GLY A 116 -36.81 -29.95 -2.51
N GLU A 117 -36.07 -30.46 -1.51
CA GLU A 117 -34.75 -29.88 -1.26
C GLU A 117 -33.83 -30.39 -2.36
N ALA A 118 -33.43 -29.49 -3.27
CA ALA A 118 -32.23 -29.67 -4.05
C ALA A 118 -31.04 -29.23 -3.16
N PRO A 119 -30.26 -30.13 -2.55
CA PRO A 119 -29.13 -29.75 -1.72
C PRO A 119 -27.88 -29.90 -2.60
N GLY A 120 -27.48 -28.84 -3.30
CA GLY A 120 -26.28 -28.94 -4.13
C GLY A 120 -25.64 -27.64 -4.55
N GLY A 121 -26.43 -26.60 -4.81
CA GLY A 121 -25.91 -25.33 -5.34
C GLY A 121 -25.52 -24.26 -4.30
N GLY A 122 -26.01 -24.37 -3.06
CA GLY A 122 -25.91 -23.30 -2.05
C GLY A 122 -24.62 -23.33 -1.22
N ALA A 123 -24.19 -24.52 -0.77
CA ALA A 123 -23.01 -24.66 0.09
C ALA A 123 -21.70 -24.19 -0.58
N PRO A 124 -21.40 -24.53 -1.84
CA PRO A 124 -20.16 -24.09 -2.50
C PRO A 124 -20.12 -22.58 -2.74
N ARG A 125 -21.26 -21.96 -3.04
CA ARG A 125 -21.36 -20.51 -3.22
C ARG A 125 -21.23 -19.75 -1.91
N HIS A 126 -21.77 -20.29 -0.82
CA HIS A 126 -21.58 -19.73 0.52
C HIS A 126 -20.12 -19.81 0.97
N GLU A 127 -19.45 -20.94 0.72
CA GLU A 127 -18.00 -21.09 0.94
C GLU A 127 -17.20 -20.05 0.14
N ALA A 128 -17.47 -19.92 -1.16
CA ALA A 128 -16.80 -18.94 -2.03
C ALA A 128 -16.96 -17.50 -1.52
N ARG A 129 -18.15 -17.11 -1.04
CA ARG A 129 -18.39 -15.79 -0.45
C ARG A 129 -17.60 -15.57 0.84
N ALA A 130 -17.55 -16.57 1.73
CA ALA A 130 -16.77 -16.46 2.96
C ALA A 130 -15.26 -16.35 2.70
N LEU A 131 -14.76 -17.04 1.67
CA LEU A 131 -13.38 -16.94 1.22
C LEU A 131 -13.09 -15.55 0.66
N LEU A 132 -13.96 -15.00 -0.20
CA LEU A 132 -13.80 -13.64 -0.75
C LEU A 132 -13.82 -12.55 0.32
N GLU A 133 -14.64 -12.69 1.35
CA GLU A 133 -14.62 -11.79 2.52
C GLU A 133 -13.27 -11.85 3.25
N SER A 134 -12.65 -13.02 3.29
CA SER A 134 -11.32 -13.20 3.87
C SER A 134 -10.23 -12.60 2.98
N VAL A 135 -10.32 -12.78 1.65
CA VAL A 135 -9.46 -12.11 0.66
C VAL A 135 -9.51 -10.59 0.86
N ARG A 136 -10.70 -9.99 0.90
CA ARG A 136 -10.87 -8.53 1.05
C ARG A 136 -10.19 -8.00 2.31
N ARG A 137 -10.37 -8.69 3.45
CA ARG A 137 -9.71 -8.32 4.71
C ARG A 137 -8.19 -8.38 4.64
N VAL A 138 -7.64 -9.42 4.01
CA VAL A 138 -6.18 -9.56 3.82
C VAL A 138 -5.63 -8.44 2.94
N LEU A 139 -6.29 -8.19 1.79
CA LEU A 139 -5.86 -7.16 0.85
C LEU A 139 -5.96 -5.74 1.44
N GLU A 140 -7.01 -5.45 2.22
CA GLU A 140 -7.17 -4.16 2.90
C GLU A 140 -6.05 -3.92 3.91
N ALA A 141 -5.80 -4.89 4.79
CA ALA A 141 -4.76 -4.80 5.81
C ALA A 141 -3.36 -4.68 5.19
N ALA A 142 -3.05 -5.48 4.17
CA ALA A 142 -1.79 -5.39 3.43
C ALA A 142 -1.67 -4.04 2.70
N GLY A 143 -2.76 -3.56 2.11
CA GLY A 143 -2.79 -2.28 1.40
C GLY A 143 -2.55 -1.09 2.31
N GLU A 144 -3.15 -1.05 3.50
CA GLU A 144 -2.90 -0.01 4.51
C GLU A 144 -1.44 0.02 4.94
N ARG A 145 -0.88 -1.15 5.28
CA ARG A 145 0.51 -1.29 5.69
C ARG A 145 1.48 -0.88 4.59
N GLY A 146 1.22 -1.27 3.34
CA GLY A 146 2.02 -0.87 2.20
C GLY A 146 2.01 0.64 1.97
N ARG A 147 0.86 1.31 2.12
CA ARG A 147 0.76 2.78 2.00
C ARG A 147 1.54 3.51 3.10
N GLU A 148 1.47 3.03 4.34
CA GLU A 148 2.27 3.57 5.44
C GLU A 148 3.77 3.44 5.15
N CYS A 149 4.19 2.30 4.60
CA CYS A 149 5.57 2.08 4.20
C CYS A 149 6.00 3.08 3.11
N VAL A 150 5.20 3.29 2.07
CA VAL A 150 5.52 4.29 1.02
C VAL A 150 5.78 5.67 1.65
N TRP A 151 4.93 6.10 2.57
CA TRP A 151 5.10 7.36 3.29
C TRP A 151 6.40 7.45 4.09
N ILE A 152 6.80 6.36 4.79
CA ILE A 152 8.11 6.30 5.47
C ILE A 152 9.26 6.43 4.48
N GLY A 153 9.14 5.79 3.31
CA GLY A 153 10.11 5.91 2.23
C GLY A 153 10.26 7.35 1.72
N GLU A 154 9.15 8.10 1.65
CA GLU A 154 9.15 9.52 1.29
C GLU A 154 9.84 10.38 2.34
N LEU A 155 9.53 10.20 3.63
CA LEU A 155 10.21 10.92 4.71
C LEU A 155 11.72 10.69 4.72
N ALA A 156 12.15 9.45 4.50
CA ALA A 156 13.57 9.13 4.41
C ALA A 156 14.22 9.75 3.17
N ARG A 157 13.51 9.84 2.04
CA ARG A 157 13.98 10.56 0.85
C ARG A 157 14.16 12.05 1.14
N ASP A 158 13.19 12.69 1.78
CA ASP A 158 13.24 14.11 2.12
C ASP A 158 14.41 14.40 3.05
N ARG A 159 14.64 13.55 4.05
CA ARG A 159 15.81 13.66 4.93
C ARG A 159 17.14 13.57 4.17
N VAL A 160 17.25 12.69 3.17
CA VAL A 160 18.45 12.60 2.31
C VAL A 160 18.63 13.87 1.48
N HIS A 161 17.53 14.44 0.98
CA HIS A 161 17.55 15.70 0.27
C HIS A 161 18.01 16.85 1.17
N ASP A 162 17.49 16.94 2.40
CA ASP A 162 17.88 17.98 3.37
C ASP A 162 19.37 17.92 3.70
N PHE A 163 19.94 16.73 3.87
CA PHE A 163 21.39 16.56 4.03
C PHE A 163 22.17 17.04 2.78
N ALA A 164 21.66 16.74 1.59
CA ALA A 164 22.32 17.15 0.36
C ALA A 164 22.27 18.67 0.16
N GLU A 165 21.16 19.30 0.53
CA GLU A 165 20.99 20.75 0.50
C GLU A 165 21.88 21.44 1.55
N PHE A 166 21.92 20.92 2.78
CA PHE A 166 22.77 21.45 3.85
C PHE A 166 24.23 21.47 3.41
N ASP A 167 24.77 20.35 2.92
CA ASP A 167 26.15 20.27 2.46
C ASP A 167 26.46 21.28 1.34
N LEU A 168 25.53 21.47 0.41
CA LEU A 168 25.70 22.40 -0.70
C LEU A 168 25.76 23.85 -0.22
N LEU A 169 24.81 24.24 0.64
CA LEU A 169 24.74 25.58 1.20
C LEU A 169 25.90 25.87 2.14
N TYR A 170 26.29 24.92 2.98
CA TYR A 170 27.44 25.05 3.86
C TYR A 170 28.71 25.26 3.04
N THR A 171 28.95 24.39 2.04
CA THR A 171 30.13 24.52 1.16
C THR A 171 30.13 25.86 0.42
N ARG A 172 28.97 26.36 -0.02
CA ARG A 172 28.86 27.66 -0.67
C ARG A 172 29.18 28.80 0.29
N ALA A 173 28.59 28.82 1.48
CA ALA A 173 28.83 29.82 2.50
C ALA A 173 30.30 29.86 2.94
N SER A 174 30.92 28.69 3.18
CA SER A 174 32.35 28.60 3.49
C SER A 174 33.22 29.21 2.39
N ARG A 175 32.89 28.98 1.10
CA ARG A 175 33.63 29.59 -0.03
C ARG A 175 33.45 31.11 -0.11
N HIS A 176 32.32 31.65 0.33
CA HIS A 176 32.12 33.10 0.41
C HIS A 176 33.01 33.70 1.50
N LEU A 177 33.10 33.04 2.65
CA LEU A 177 34.04 33.44 3.72
C LEU A 177 35.50 33.33 3.29
N ASP A 178 35.88 32.25 2.59
CA ASP A 178 37.24 32.12 2.04
C ASP A 178 37.61 33.23 1.03
N ARG A 179 36.61 33.96 0.51
CA ARG A 179 36.78 35.12 -0.39
C ARG A 179 36.52 36.46 0.30
N SER A 180 36.36 36.46 1.62
CA SER A 180 36.03 37.64 2.42
C SER A 180 34.74 38.35 1.98
N ASP A 181 33.72 37.56 1.65
CA ASP A 181 32.37 38.02 1.31
C ASP A 181 31.36 37.56 2.40
N PRO A 182 31.36 38.20 3.58
CA PRO A 182 30.53 37.78 4.72
C PRO A 182 29.04 38.02 4.49
N ASP A 183 28.67 38.98 3.64
CA ASP A 183 27.27 39.27 3.33
C ASP A 183 26.65 38.16 2.47
N ALA A 184 27.37 37.67 1.45
CA ALA A 184 26.91 36.52 0.67
C ALA A 184 26.85 35.24 1.50
N ALA A 185 27.82 35.01 2.39
CA ALA A 185 27.76 33.88 3.33
C ALA A 185 26.56 33.98 4.29
N SER A 186 26.24 35.19 4.76
CA SER A 186 25.10 35.43 5.65
C SER A 186 23.74 35.19 4.98
N ALA A 187 23.64 35.32 3.66
CA ALA A 187 22.40 35.07 2.92
C ALA A 187 21.97 33.59 3.00
N ASP A 188 22.91 32.67 3.14
CA ASP A 188 22.66 31.22 3.24
C ASP A 188 22.30 30.76 4.66
N LEU A 189 22.63 31.58 5.67
CA LEU A 189 22.55 31.19 7.07
C LEU A 189 21.12 30.87 7.52
N ALA A 190 20.12 31.63 7.05
CA ALA A 190 18.73 31.40 7.42
C ALA A 190 18.25 30.00 7.00
N ARG A 191 18.59 29.57 5.78
CA ARG A 191 18.21 28.23 5.28
C ARG A 191 19.00 27.13 5.98
N LEU A 192 20.29 27.35 6.25
CA LEU A 192 21.11 26.41 7.03
C LEU A 192 20.56 26.18 8.44
N ILE A 193 20.04 27.22 9.10
CA ILE A 193 19.38 27.09 10.42
C ILE A 193 18.10 26.26 10.34
N THR A 194 17.29 26.46 9.30
CA THR A 194 16.09 25.63 9.10
C THR A 194 16.46 24.17 8.89
N LEU A 195 17.49 23.90 8.08
CA LEU A 195 17.97 22.54 7.81
C LEU A 195 18.58 21.89 9.05
N GLU A 196 19.32 22.62 9.88
CA GLU A 196 19.86 22.12 11.15
C GLU A 196 18.76 21.61 12.09
N ARG A 197 17.67 22.40 12.24
CA ARG A 197 16.51 22.00 13.03
C ARG A 197 15.75 20.80 12.46
N ALA A 198 15.69 20.67 11.13
CA ALA A 198 15.04 19.54 10.47
C ALA A 198 15.89 18.25 10.56
N LEU A 199 17.21 18.38 10.41
CA LEU A 199 18.13 17.25 10.41
C LEU A 199 18.39 16.71 11.81
N VAL A 200 18.36 17.55 12.86
CA VAL A 200 18.60 17.13 14.26
C VAL A 200 19.88 16.29 14.37
N SER A 201 20.93 16.71 13.65
CA SER A 201 22.25 16.06 13.65
C SER A 201 23.24 16.90 14.43
N THR A 202 23.95 16.27 15.37
CA THR A 202 24.99 16.93 16.17
C THR A 202 26.14 17.44 15.31
N GLU A 203 26.47 16.73 14.22
CA GLU A 203 27.51 17.12 13.28
C GLU A 203 27.08 18.35 12.47
N VAL A 204 25.84 18.36 11.97
CA VAL A 204 25.25 19.51 11.26
C VAL A 204 25.23 20.75 12.16
N ALA A 205 24.86 20.58 13.44
CA ALA A 205 24.89 21.67 14.41
C ALA A 205 26.32 22.21 14.63
N ALA A 206 27.30 21.32 14.81
CA ALA A 206 28.70 21.71 15.00
C ALA A 206 29.27 22.45 13.77
N MET A 207 28.97 21.97 12.57
CA MET A 207 29.35 22.65 11.32
C MET A 207 28.74 24.06 11.24
N LEU A 208 27.45 24.20 11.58
CA LEU A 208 26.78 25.50 11.55
C LEU A 208 27.34 26.47 12.59
N ASP A 209 27.72 25.98 13.77
CA ASP A 209 28.35 26.80 14.80
C ASP A 209 29.76 27.27 14.39
N GLU A 210 30.55 26.44 13.72
CA GLU A 210 31.82 26.84 13.12
C GLU A 210 31.61 27.95 12.08
N LEU A 211 30.63 27.79 11.19
CA LEU A 211 30.33 28.80 10.16
C LEU A 211 29.91 30.14 10.78
N ARG A 212 29.06 30.10 11.82
CA ARG A 212 28.64 31.28 12.57
C ARG A 212 29.82 31.98 13.24
N PHE A 213 30.72 31.22 13.85
CA PHE A 213 31.93 31.76 14.47
C PHE A 213 32.79 32.50 13.44
N ARG A 214 33.05 31.89 12.28
CA ARG A 214 33.81 32.52 11.20
C ARG A 214 33.16 33.81 10.68
N LEU A 215 31.84 33.80 10.52
CA LEU A 215 31.06 34.98 10.11
C LEU A 215 31.18 36.16 11.09
N LEU A 216 31.23 35.88 12.39
CA LEU A 216 31.44 36.91 13.40
C LEU A 216 32.86 37.48 13.31
N THR A 217 33.87 36.62 13.16
CA THR A 217 35.27 37.05 13.12
C THR A 217 35.68 37.81 11.85
N GLU A 218 35.01 37.62 10.71
CA GLU A 218 35.31 38.37 9.48
C GLU A 218 34.54 39.70 9.35
N ARG A 219 33.60 39.96 10.28
CA ARG A 219 32.87 41.23 10.36
C ARG A 219 33.49 42.24 11.33
N ASP A 220 34.37 41.78 12.21
CA ASP A 220 35.16 42.60 13.14
C ASP A 220 36.43 43.16 12.47
#